data_AF-A0A1B6FLY7-F1
#
_entry.id   AF-A0A1B6FLY7-F1
#
_cell.length_a   1.000
_cell.length_b   1.000
_cell.length_c   1.000
_cell.angle_alpha   90.00
_cell.angle_beta   90.00
_cell.angle_gamma   90.00
#
_symmetry.space_group_name_H-M   'P 1'
#
loop_
_entity.id
_entity.type
_entity.pdbx_description
1 polymer ?
#
loop_
_entity_poly.entity_id
_entity_poly.type
_entity_poly.pdbx_seq_one_letter_code
_entity_poly.pdbx_strand_id
1 'polypeptide(L)'
;LQHKYQPPLKENQKLQTLLLGPLSELSSVPHGDVRQRQLECVLQVLHGSGETLSHGWPLVLTIIGAVNDQHGENLIRVAFQCLQLVVTDFLPLMPWRCL
;
A
#
# COMPACT_ATOMS: atom_id res chain seq x y z
N LEU A 1 -11.93 4.24 -0.14
CA LEU A 1 -11.43 5.20 -1.16
C LEU A 1 -12.41 5.46 -2.32
N GLN A 2 -13.63 4.91 -2.29
CA GLN A 2 -14.61 5.00 -3.40
C GLN A 2 -15.42 6.31 -3.46
N HIS A 3 -15.14 7.27 -2.59
CA HIS A 3 -15.82 8.56 -2.60
C HIS A 3 -15.39 9.39 -3.83
N LYS A 4 -16.33 10.11 -4.45
CA LYS A 4 -16.05 10.96 -5.62
C LYS A 4 -15.46 12.31 -5.17
N TYR A 5 -14.14 12.42 -5.21
CA TYR A 5 -13.42 13.65 -4.87
C TYR A 5 -13.37 14.64 -6.04
N GLN A 6 -13.22 15.93 -5.72
CA GLN A 6 -12.88 16.98 -6.68
C GLN A 6 -11.58 17.68 -6.23
N PRO A 7 -10.48 17.62 -6.99
CA PRO A 7 -10.27 16.79 -8.20
C PRO A 7 -10.30 15.27 -7.88
N PRO A 8 -10.44 14.39 -8.89
CA PRO A 8 -10.44 12.93 -8.69
C PRO A 8 -9.23 12.45 -7.89
N LEU A 9 -9.42 11.42 -7.05
CA LEU A 9 -8.36 10.92 -6.16
C LEU A 9 -7.06 10.61 -6.93
N LYS A 10 -7.16 10.02 -8.13
CA LYS A 10 -6.04 9.67 -9.00
C LYS A 10 -5.12 10.86 -9.32
N GLU A 11 -5.69 12.05 -9.42
CA GLU A 11 -4.99 13.31 -9.74
C GLU A 11 -4.58 14.08 -8.47
N ASN A 12 -5.17 13.77 -7.32
CA ASN A 12 -4.93 14.47 -6.06
C ASN A 12 -3.78 13.84 -5.25
N GLN A 13 -2.54 14.13 -5.64
CA GLN A 13 -1.35 13.62 -4.94
C GLN A 13 -1.36 13.90 -3.43
N LYS A 14 -1.69 15.14 -3.02
CA LYS A 14 -1.71 15.53 -1.61
C LYS A 14 -2.67 14.67 -0.79
N LEU A 15 -3.86 14.41 -1.33
CA LEU A 15 -4.85 13.55 -0.66
C LEU A 15 -4.41 12.08 -0.62
N GLN A 16 -3.80 11.55 -1.70
CA GLN A 16 -3.25 10.20 -1.67
C GLN A 16 -2.16 10.06 -0.58
N THR A 17 -1.26 11.03 -0.47
CA THR A 17 -0.23 11.05 0.58
C THR A 17 -0.86 11.18 1.97
N LEU A 18 -1.88 12.04 2.15
CA LEU A 18 -2.57 12.19 3.43
C LEU A 18 -3.24 10.89 3.89
N LEU A 19 -3.85 10.15 2.95
CA LEU A 19 -4.58 8.91 3.26
C LEU A 19 -3.64 7.72 3.52
N LEU A 20 -2.52 7.64 2.80
CA LEU A 20 -1.57 6.52 2.90
C LEU A 20 -0.40 6.79 3.85
N GLY A 21 -0.11 8.05 4.16
CA GLY A 21 0.97 8.48 5.04
C GLY A 21 0.93 7.84 6.42
N PRO A 22 -0.22 7.84 7.13
CA PRO A 22 -0.34 7.16 8.42
C PRO A 22 -0.05 5.65 8.31
N LEU A 23 -0.49 5.01 7.23
CA LEU A 23 -0.13 3.61 6.98
C LEU A 23 1.37 3.46 6.75
N SER A 24 2.05 4.40 6.09
CA SER A 24 3.50 4.34 5.92
C SER A 24 4.23 4.45 7.27
N GLU A 25 3.83 5.40 8.12
CA GLU A 25 4.42 5.65 9.44
C GLU A 25 4.32 4.43 10.37
N LEU A 26 3.22 3.67 10.31
CA LEU A 26 3.05 2.42 11.07
C LEU A 26 4.13 1.36 10.77
N SER A 27 4.87 1.50 9.66
CA SER A 27 5.98 0.59 9.34
C SER A 27 7.13 0.64 10.33
N SER A 28 7.23 1.71 11.10
CA SER A 28 8.22 1.88 12.17
C SER A 28 7.80 1.26 13.51
N VAL A 29 6.55 0.80 13.63
CA VAL A 29 6.02 0.26 14.89
C VAL A 29 6.52 -1.17 15.09
N PRO A 30 7.14 -1.50 16.25
CA PRO A 30 7.69 -2.84 16.50
C PRO A 30 6.62 -3.89 16.85
N HIS A 31 5.40 -3.46 17.14
CA HIS A 31 4.28 -4.34 17.51
C HIS A 31 3.75 -5.09 16.27
N GLY A 32 3.93 -6.41 16.26
CA GLY A 32 3.62 -7.24 15.10
C GLY A 32 2.13 -7.27 14.73
N ASP A 33 1.23 -7.14 15.69
CA ASP A 33 -0.22 -7.03 15.48
C ASP A 33 -0.61 -5.73 14.74
N VAL A 34 0.02 -4.62 15.11
CA VAL A 34 -0.15 -3.33 14.40
C VAL A 34 0.34 -3.44 12.96
N ARG A 35 1.54 -4.01 12.76
CA ARG A 35 2.11 -4.24 11.41
C ARG A 35 1.23 -5.17 10.58
N GLN A 36 0.65 -6.20 11.19
CA GLN A 36 -0.32 -7.10 10.54
C GLN A 36 -1.56 -6.33 10.07
N ARG A 37 -2.22 -5.58 10.95
CA ARG A 37 -3.42 -4.81 10.57
C ARG A 37 -3.13 -3.73 9.52
N GLN A 38 -1.95 -3.13 9.58
CA GLN A 38 -1.49 -2.19 8.56
C GLN A 38 -1.39 -2.86 7.18
N LEU A 39 -0.74 -4.03 7.09
CA LEU A 39 -0.59 -4.72 5.80
C LEU A 39 -1.92 -5.26 5.27
N GLU A 40 -2.79 -5.77 6.14
CA GLU A 40 -4.16 -6.16 5.78
C GLU A 40 -4.95 -4.96 5.23
N CYS A 41 -4.77 -3.77 5.81
CA CYS A 41 -5.38 -2.54 5.29
C CYS A 41 -4.82 -2.16 3.91
N VAL A 42 -3.50 -2.28 3.71
CA VAL A 42 -2.89 -2.06 2.38
C VAL A 42 -3.44 -3.05 1.35
N LEU A 43 -3.58 -4.32 1.71
CA LEU A 43 -4.17 -5.34 0.83
C LEU A 43 -5.61 -4.98 0.45
N GLN A 44 -6.42 -4.51 1.41
CA GLN A 44 -7.78 -4.04 1.13
C GLN A 44 -7.80 -2.80 0.21
N VAL A 45 -6.87 -1.87 0.40
CA VAL A 45 -6.71 -0.69 -0.48
C VAL A 45 -6.36 -1.10 -1.90
N LEU A 46 -5.45 -2.07 -2.06
CA LEU A 46 -5.09 -2.61 -3.37
C LEU A 46 -6.30 -3.25 -4.07
N HIS A 47 -7.02 -4.15 -3.41
CA HIS A 47 -8.23 -4.78 -3.97
C HIS A 47 -9.31 -3.76 -4.33
N GLY A 48 -9.52 -2.74 -3.50
CA GLY A 48 -10.65 -1.82 -3.68
C GLY A 48 -10.33 -0.60 -4.56
N SER A 49 -9.06 -0.22 -4.71
CA SER A 49 -8.68 1.08 -5.27
C SER A 49 -7.30 1.13 -5.92
N GLY A 50 -6.64 -0.01 -6.15
CA GLY A 50 -5.29 -0.08 -6.74
C GLY A 50 -5.11 0.76 -8.01
N GLU A 51 -6.07 0.72 -8.93
CA GLU A 51 -6.04 1.49 -10.19
C GLU A 51 -6.01 3.02 -10.00
N THR A 52 -6.46 3.50 -8.82
CA THR A 52 -6.53 4.93 -8.49
C THR A 52 -5.26 5.45 -7.80
N LEU A 53 -4.36 4.58 -7.34
CA LEU A 53 -3.21 4.90 -6.47
C LEU A 53 -2.02 5.59 -7.18
N SER A 54 -2.22 6.18 -8.36
CA SER A 54 -1.18 6.77 -9.21
C SER A 54 0.04 7.36 -8.47
N HIS A 55 -0.14 8.32 -7.57
CA HIS A 55 0.95 8.95 -6.83
C HIS A 55 1.29 8.25 -5.51
N GLY A 56 0.39 7.42 -4.99
CA GLY A 56 0.50 6.66 -3.75
C GLY A 56 1.33 5.38 -3.85
N TRP A 57 1.63 4.89 -5.06
CA TRP A 57 2.43 3.67 -5.27
C TRP A 57 3.76 3.62 -4.50
N PRO A 58 4.59 4.68 -4.44
CA PRO A 58 5.81 4.67 -3.63
C PRO A 58 5.57 4.36 -2.15
N LEU A 59 4.48 4.88 -1.56
CA LEU A 59 4.14 4.61 -0.15
C LEU A 59 3.69 3.16 0.04
N VAL A 60 2.89 2.63 -0.87
CA VAL A 60 2.44 1.23 -0.85
C VAL A 60 3.64 0.28 -0.92
N LEU A 61 4.56 0.49 -1.87
CA LEU A 61 5.76 -0.33 -2.01
C LEU A 61 6.68 -0.19 -0.80
N THR A 62 6.79 1.00 -0.21
CA THR A 62 7.54 1.21 1.03
C THR A 62 6.95 0.40 2.19
N ILE A 63 5.63 0.37 2.34
CA ILE A 63 4.96 -0.38 3.42
C ILE A 63 5.20 -1.89 3.27
N ILE A 64 5.04 -2.40 2.05
CA ILE A 64 5.24 -3.82 1.71
C ILE A 64 6.73 -4.19 1.92
N GLY A 65 7.65 -3.37 1.42
CA GLY A 65 9.09 -3.59 1.50
C GLY A 65 9.69 -3.42 2.90
N ALA A 66 8.95 -2.81 3.84
CA ALA A 66 9.36 -2.72 5.24
C ALA A 66 9.16 -4.03 6.03
N VAL A 67 8.57 -5.07 5.42
CA VAL A 67 8.52 -6.41 6.01
C VAL A 67 9.87 -7.10 5.84
N ASN A 68 10.35 -7.74 6.91
CA ASN A 68 11.66 -8.38 6.98
C ASN A 68 11.62 -9.63 7.88
N ASP A 69 12.73 -10.35 7.98
CA ASP A 69 12.84 -11.64 8.67
C ASP A 69 12.58 -11.62 10.18
N GLN A 70 12.50 -10.44 10.80
CA GLN A 70 12.13 -10.30 12.22
C GLN A 70 10.61 -10.42 12.43
N HIS A 71 9.83 -10.32 11.36
CA HIS A 71 8.39 -10.40 11.41
C HIS A 71 7.91 -11.87 11.36
N GLY A 72 6.76 -12.12 12.00
CA GLY A 72 6.15 -13.45 11.99
C GLY A 72 5.65 -13.88 10.61
N GLU A 73 5.54 -15.20 10.41
CA GLU A 73 5.13 -15.83 9.15
C GLU A 73 3.81 -15.28 8.59
N ASN A 74 2.83 -15.00 9.45
CA ASN A 74 1.54 -14.45 9.03
C ASN A 74 1.70 -13.11 8.30
N LEU A 75 2.53 -12.21 8.83
CA LEU A 75 2.77 -10.90 8.22
C LEU A 75 3.50 -11.05 6.87
N ILE A 76 4.49 -11.94 6.81
CA ILE A 76 5.22 -12.28 5.58
C ILE A 76 4.25 -12.80 4.51
N ARG A 77 3.33 -13.70 4.87
CA ARG A 77 2.30 -14.22 3.95
C ARG A 77 1.42 -13.12 3.37
N VAL A 78 0.97 -12.16 4.20
CA VAL A 78 0.18 -11.02 3.71
C VAL A 78 1.01 -10.11 2.79
N ALA A 79 2.31 -9.95 3.06
CA ALA A 79 3.20 -9.17 2.21
C ALA A 79 3.32 -9.78 0.81
N PHE A 80 3.48 -11.10 0.73
CA PHE A 80 3.48 -11.82 -0.53
C PHE A 80 2.15 -11.71 -1.27
N GLN A 81 1.01 -11.72 -0.57
CA GLN A 81 -0.29 -11.48 -1.19
C GLN A 81 -0.39 -10.08 -1.81
N CYS A 82 0.13 -9.06 -1.11
CA CYS A 82 0.20 -7.70 -1.65
C CYS A 82 1.10 -7.66 -2.89
N LEU A 83 2.30 -8.25 -2.83
CA LEU A 83 3.24 -8.29 -3.96
C LEU A 83 2.67 -9.04 -5.16
N GLN A 84 2.01 -10.17 -4.93
CA GLN A 84 1.37 -10.94 -5.99
C GLN A 84 0.39 -10.06 -6.75
N LEU A 85 -0.51 -9.38 -6.05
CA LEU A 85 -1.50 -8.50 -6.64
C LEU A 85 -0.86 -7.32 -7.40
N VAL A 86 0.20 -6.73 -6.84
CA VAL A 86 0.99 -5.68 -7.51
C VAL A 86 1.54 -6.17 -8.84
N VAL A 87 2.18 -7.34 -8.85
CA VAL A 87 2.84 -7.88 -10.03
C VAL A 87 1.83 -8.35 -11.08
N THR A 88 0.73 -8.98 -10.67
CA THR A 88 -0.25 -9.53 -11.63
C THR A 88 -1.15 -8.47 -12.22
N ASP A 89 -1.61 -7.51 -11.41
CA ASP A 89 -2.73 -6.64 -11.79
C ASP A 89 -2.30 -5.18 -12.00
N PHE A 90 -1.25 -4.74 -11.32
CA PHE A 90 -0.93 -3.31 -11.22
C PHE A 90 0.42 -2.91 -11.81
N LEU A 91 1.29 -3.85 -12.15
CA LEU A 91 2.60 -3.58 -12.77
C LEU A 91 2.50 -2.64 -13.99
N PRO A 92 1.54 -2.78 -14.92
CA PRO A 92 1.40 -1.88 -16.06
C PRO A 92 0.89 -0.47 -15.69
N LEU A 93 0.26 -0.31 -14.53
CA LEU A 93 -0.33 0.95 -14.07
C LEU A 93 0.61 1.75 -13.16
N MET A 94 1.70 1.14 -12.71
CA MET A 94 2.65 1.79 -11.82
C MET A 94 3.48 2.85 -12.57
N PRO A 95 3.78 3.99 -11.91
CA PRO A 95 4.72 4.98 -12.46
C PRO A 95 6.10 4.36 -12.68
N TRP A 96 6.78 4.75 -13.77
CA TRP A 96 8.12 4.24 -14.12
C TRP A 96 9.15 4.37 -12.99
N ARG A 97 9.03 5.39 -12.13
CA ARG A 97 9.87 5.58 -10.93
C ARG A 97 9.75 4.46 -9.88
N CYS A 98 8.79 3.55 -10.04
CA CYS A 98 8.51 2.42 -9.16
C CYS A 98 8.91 1.07 -9.80
N LEU A 99 9.42 1.07 -11.04
CA LEU A 99 9.88 -0.10 -11.80
C LEU A 99 11.42 -0.10 -11.85
#